data_AF-A0A1G9GQN4-F1
#
_entry.id   AF-A0A1G9GQN4-F1
#
_cell.length_a   1.000
_cell.length_b   1.000
_cell.length_c   1.000
_cell.angle_alpha   90.00
_cell.angle_beta   90.00
_cell.angle_gamma   90.00
#
_symmetry.space_group_name_H-M   'P 1'
#
loop_
_entity.id
_entity.type
_entity.pdbx_description
1 polymer ?
#
loop_
_entity_poly.entity_id
_entity_poly.type
_entity_poly.pdbx_seq_one_letter_code
_entity_poly.pdbx_strand_id
1 'polypeptide(L)'
;MLALFSAVALLVSACEEPIKTSWVYYAETGCDDPWPAGTSDEETKANLVKYLSQYEIPVYKIAIHEGEACDDCSCDTGRKFRVEINRKSEEEALQIGFQELPEGDAVVYGSMLQR
;
A
#
# COMPACT_ATOMS: atom_id res chain seq x y z
N MET A 1 -58.61 -9.44 16.25
CA MET A 1 -57.55 -9.69 17.26
C MET A 1 -56.92 -11.02 16.89
N LEU A 2 -55.68 -11.20 16.48
CA LEU A 2 -54.44 -10.43 16.56
C LEU A 2 -53.56 -10.97 15.41
N ALA A 3 -53.72 -10.45 14.19
CA ALA A 3 -52.78 -10.69 13.10
C ALA A 3 -51.77 -9.54 13.09
N LEU A 4 -51.01 -9.41 14.18
CA LEU A 4 -49.84 -8.54 14.26
C LEU A 4 -48.72 -9.32 13.56
N PHE A 5 -48.76 -9.28 12.24
CA PHE A 5 -47.77 -9.85 11.34
C PHE A 5 -46.43 -9.17 11.62
N SER A 6 -45.63 -9.88 12.39
CA SER A 6 -44.19 -9.84 12.50
C SER A 6 -43.53 -9.57 11.14
N ALA A 7 -43.24 -8.29 10.86
CA ALA A 7 -42.55 -7.85 9.64
C ALA A 7 -41.48 -6.79 9.96
N VAL A 8 -40.80 -6.94 11.09
CA VAL A 8 -39.65 -6.09 11.47
C VAL A 8 -38.47 -7.00 11.80
N ALA A 9 -38.03 -7.74 10.79
CA ALA A 9 -36.75 -8.44 10.81
C ALA A 9 -36.05 -8.19 9.48
N LEU A 10 -35.89 -6.90 9.11
CA LEU A 10 -34.86 -6.49 8.17
C LEU A 10 -33.52 -6.66 8.87
N LEU A 11 -33.03 -7.90 8.88
CA LEU A 11 -31.66 -8.26 9.17
C LEU A 11 -30.81 -7.63 8.06
N VAL A 12 -30.35 -6.41 8.29
CA VAL A 12 -29.28 -5.80 7.52
C VAL A 12 -28.01 -6.57 7.88
N SER A 13 -27.75 -7.68 7.19
CA SER A 13 -26.44 -8.30 7.21
C SER A 13 -25.50 -7.38 6.43
N ALA A 14 -24.90 -6.41 7.13
CA ALA A 14 -23.73 -5.71 6.64
C ALA A 14 -22.58 -6.72 6.63
N CYS A 15 -22.52 -7.52 5.56
CA CYS A 15 -21.38 -8.36 5.28
C CYS A 15 -20.29 -7.43 4.74
N GLU A 16 -19.43 -6.93 5.63
CA GLU A 16 -18.20 -6.27 5.21
C GLU A 16 -17.31 -7.35 4.59
N GLU A 17 -17.20 -7.33 3.26
CA GLU A 17 -16.21 -8.17 2.58
C GLU A 17 -14.81 -7.76 3.06
N PRO A 18 -13.92 -8.72 3.35
CA PRO A 18 -12.56 -8.38 3.76
C PRO A 18 -11.89 -7.56 2.66
N ILE A 19 -11.31 -6.42 3.05
CA ILE A 19 -10.56 -5.56 2.14
C ILE A 19 -9.43 -6.38 1.55
N LYS A 20 -9.44 -6.53 0.23
CA LYS A 20 -8.35 -7.18 -0.50
C LYS A 20 -7.21 -6.19 -0.66
N THR A 21 -6.06 -6.53 -0.11
CA THR A 21 -4.83 -5.74 -0.25
C THR A 21 -3.94 -6.31 -1.34
N SER A 22 -3.08 -5.47 -1.90
CA SER A 22 -1.95 -5.89 -2.74
C SER A 22 -0.71 -5.08 -2.35
N TRP A 23 0.45 -5.66 -2.64
CA TRP A 23 1.73 -5.01 -2.43
C TRP A 23 2.24 -4.45 -3.75
N VAL A 24 2.64 -3.19 -3.72
CA VAL A 24 3.39 -2.52 -4.80
C VAL A 24 4.75 -2.09 -4.27
N TYR A 25 5.70 -1.80 -5.17
CA TYR A 25 6.97 -1.23 -4.76
C TYR A 25 7.38 -0.01 -5.57
N TYR A 26 8.19 0.83 -4.94
CA TYR A 26 8.89 1.94 -5.57
C TYR A 26 10.37 1.84 -5.25
N ALA A 27 11.22 1.94 -6.27
CA ALA A 27 12.67 2.03 -6.09
C ALA A 27 13.03 3.50 -5.90
N GLU A 28 13.50 3.86 -4.71
CA GLU A 28 13.99 5.20 -4.41
C GLU A 28 15.17 5.53 -5.32
N THR A 29 15.12 6.72 -5.92
CA THR A 29 16.19 7.26 -6.76
C THR A 29 17.04 8.27 -6.00
N GLY A 30 16.54 8.82 -4.90
CA GLY A 30 17.22 9.83 -4.07
C GLY A 30 17.27 11.23 -4.71
N CYS A 31 17.11 11.33 -6.04
CA CYS A 31 17.18 12.58 -6.79
C CYS A 31 15.82 13.04 -7.34
N ASP A 32 15.03 12.11 -7.88
CA ASP A 32 13.82 12.41 -8.66
C ASP A 32 12.58 11.75 -8.06
N ASP A 33 12.62 11.41 -6.77
CA ASP A 33 11.46 10.87 -6.07
C ASP A 33 10.35 11.94 -6.02
N PRO A 34 9.09 11.57 -6.29
CA PRO A 34 8.00 12.54 -6.43
C PRO A 34 7.53 13.13 -5.09
N TRP A 35 8.07 12.65 -3.97
CA TRP A 35 7.84 13.17 -2.64
C TRP A 35 9.09 13.86 -2.09
N PRO A 36 8.94 14.83 -1.16
CA PRO A 36 10.09 15.47 -0.53
C PRO A 36 10.99 14.46 0.20
N ALA A 37 12.30 14.65 0.07
CA ALA A 37 13.28 13.90 0.86
C ALA A 37 13.01 14.11 2.37
N GLY A 38 13.06 13.00 3.11
CA GLY A 38 13.00 13.01 4.58
C GLY A 38 14.40 12.95 5.19
N THR A 39 14.55 13.46 6.41
CA THR A 39 15.77 13.35 7.21
C THR A 39 15.85 12.05 8.01
N SER A 40 14.75 11.29 8.04
CA SER A 40 14.65 9.95 8.65
C SER A 40 13.69 9.07 7.86
N ASP A 41 13.76 7.75 8.06
CA ASP A 41 12.83 6.78 7.48
C ASP A 41 11.37 7.08 7.81
N GLU A 42 11.10 7.57 9.02
CA GLU A 42 9.76 7.91 9.49
C GLU A 42 9.22 9.13 8.75
N GLU A 43 10.06 10.14 8.54
CA GLU A 43 9.72 11.32 7.75
C GLU A 43 9.50 10.95 6.28
N THR A 44 10.38 10.12 5.69
CA THR A 44 10.22 9.66 4.31
C THR A 44 8.94 8.84 4.15
N LYS A 45 8.61 7.94 5.09
CA LYS A 45 7.33 7.21 5.09
C LYS A 45 6.14 8.18 5.17
N ALA A 46 6.21 9.20 6.02
CA ALA A 46 5.13 10.18 6.13
C ALA A 46 4.94 10.98 4.83
N ASN A 47 6.04 11.38 4.17
CA ASN A 47 6.02 12.06 2.88
C ASN A 47 5.43 11.17 1.78
N LEU A 48 5.81 9.88 1.76
CA LEU A 48 5.26 8.88 0.85
C LEU A 48 3.76 8.66 1.05
N VAL A 49 3.30 8.52 2.30
CA VAL A 49 1.86 8.41 2.62
C VAL A 49 1.11 9.65 2.15
N LYS A 50 1.67 10.84 2.39
CA LYS A 50 1.08 12.10 1.96
C LYS A 50 0.98 12.18 0.43
N TYR A 51 2.01 11.77 -0.30
CA TYR A 51 1.99 11.68 -1.75
C TYR A 51 0.88 10.75 -2.25
N LEU A 52 0.81 9.53 -1.74
CA LEU A 52 -0.22 8.54 -2.12
C LEU A 52 -1.64 9.02 -1.79
N SER A 53 -1.81 9.78 -0.70
CA SER A 53 -3.11 10.35 -0.34
C SER A 53 -3.64 11.39 -1.34
N GLN A 54 -2.76 12.03 -2.13
CA GLN A 54 -3.16 12.97 -3.18
C GLN A 54 -3.84 12.26 -4.35
N TYR A 55 -3.62 10.96 -4.49
CA TYR A 55 -4.23 10.07 -5.48
C TYR A 55 -5.30 9.17 -4.84
N GLU A 56 -5.78 9.51 -3.63
CA GLU A 56 -6.80 8.71 -2.94
C GLU A 56 -6.39 7.23 -2.71
N ILE A 57 -5.08 6.93 -2.69
CA ILE A 57 -4.55 5.59 -2.46
C ILE A 57 -4.33 5.37 -0.96
N PRO A 58 -5.17 4.56 -0.27
CA PRO A 58 -4.97 4.28 1.14
C PRO A 58 -3.79 3.34 1.35
N VAL A 59 -2.91 3.71 2.28
CA VAL A 59 -1.74 2.92 2.67
C VAL A 59 -2.03 2.17 3.97
N TYR A 60 -1.87 0.85 3.95
CA TYR A 60 -2.03 0.00 5.13
C TYR A 60 -0.69 -0.29 5.82
N LYS A 61 0.38 -0.45 5.04
CA LYS A 61 1.71 -0.78 5.56
C LYS A 61 2.80 -0.29 4.61
N ILE A 62 3.94 0.10 5.17
CA ILE A 62 5.15 0.41 4.40
C ILE A 62 6.32 -0.38 4.99
N ALA A 63 7.03 -1.10 4.13
CA ALA A 63 8.32 -1.73 4.45
C ALA A 63 9.42 -1.09 3.60
N ILE A 64 10.50 -0.70 4.25
CA ILE A 64 11.71 -0.21 3.57
C ILE A 64 12.68 -1.37 3.49
N HIS A 65 13.20 -1.62 2.30
CA HIS A 65 14.26 -2.59 2.06
C HIS A 65 15.48 -1.85 1.55
N GLU A 66 16.58 -1.95 2.29
CA GLU A 66 17.87 -1.43 1.85
C GLU A 66 18.34 -2.20 0.60
N GLY A 67 18.65 -1.47 -0.46
CA GLY A 67 19.38 -1.96 -1.62
C GLY A 67 20.87 -1.64 -1.50
N GLU A 68 21.67 -1.97 -2.52
CA GLU A 68 23.03 -1.41 -2.61
C GLU A 68 22.91 0.11 -2.74
N ALA A 69 23.58 0.85 -1.85
CA ALA A 69 23.54 2.31 -1.89
C ALA A 69 24.24 2.81 -3.16
N CYS A 70 23.58 3.68 -3.90
CA CYS A 70 24.14 4.31 -5.08
C CYS A 70 23.72 5.78 -5.10
N ASP A 71 24.72 6.67 -5.07
CA ASP A 71 24.52 8.13 -5.01
C ASP A 71 24.31 8.76 -6.41
N ASP A 72 23.95 7.95 -7.40
CA ASP A 72 23.71 8.40 -8.77
C ASP A 72 22.20 8.36 -9.06
N CYS A 73 21.65 9.45 -9.60
CA CYS A 73 20.25 9.56 -9.96
C CYS A 73 19.81 8.52 -11.02
N SER A 74 20.78 7.93 -11.73
CA SER A 74 20.56 6.89 -12.73
C SER A 74 20.58 5.45 -12.18
N CYS A 75 20.71 5.30 -10.86
CA CYS A 75 20.91 4.00 -10.25
C CYS A 75 19.61 3.38 -9.74
N ASP A 76 19.25 2.21 -10.28
CA ASP A 76 18.10 1.41 -9.80
C ASP A 76 18.34 0.76 -8.42
N THR A 77 19.53 0.96 -7.84
CA THR A 77 19.92 0.43 -6.52
C THR A 77 19.83 1.56 -5.50
N GLY A 78 18.63 1.74 -4.98
CA GLY A 78 18.32 2.53 -3.80
C GLY A 78 17.43 1.74 -2.85
N ARG A 79 16.95 2.39 -1.79
CA ARG A 79 15.96 1.77 -0.89
C ARG A 79 14.70 1.44 -1.68
N LYS A 80 14.08 0.30 -1.40
CA LYS A 80 12.81 -0.09 -2.00
C LYS A 80 11.70 0.10 -0.99
N PHE A 81 10.75 0.97 -1.31
CA PHE A 81 9.53 1.13 -0.54
C PHE A 81 8.50 0.14 -1.03
N ARG A 82 8.19 -0.86 -0.22
CA ARG A 82 7.06 -1.75 -0.46
C ARG A 82 5.86 -1.22 0.30
N VAL A 83 4.75 -1.03 -0.41
CA VAL A 83 3.54 -0.40 0.12
C VAL A 83 2.39 -1.36 -0.05
N GLU A 84 1.71 -1.67 1.05
CA GLU A 84 0.46 -2.41 1.05
C GLU A 84 -0.69 -1.43 0.87
N ILE A 85 -1.44 -1.61 -0.21
CA ILE A 85 -2.55 -0.74 -0.63
C ILE A 85 -3.82 -1.55 -0.89
N ASN A 86 -4.93 -0.86 -1.16
CA ASN A 86 -6.14 -1.52 -1.63
C ASN A 86 -5.89 -2.06 -3.04
N ARG A 87 -6.26 -3.32 -3.28
CA ARG A 87 -6.11 -3.93 -4.62
C ARG A 87 -6.83 -3.15 -5.72
N LYS A 88 -7.88 -2.40 -5.38
CA LYS A 88 -8.58 -1.52 -6.34
C LYS A 88 -7.76 -0.31 -6.78
N SER A 89 -6.77 0.10 -5.99
CA SER A 89 -5.89 1.25 -6.25
C SER A 89 -4.57 0.85 -6.91
N GLU A 90 -4.41 -0.44 -7.25
CA GLU A 90 -3.18 -0.97 -7.82
C GLU A 90 -2.85 -0.34 -9.18
N GLU A 91 -3.84 -0.27 -10.08
CA GLU A 91 -3.64 0.36 -11.39
C GLU A 91 -3.24 1.84 -11.27
N GLU A 92 -3.83 2.57 -10.33
CA GLU A 92 -3.51 3.97 -10.07
C GLU A 92 -2.08 4.13 -9.51
N ALA A 93 -1.66 3.25 -8.59
CA ALA A 93 -0.29 3.22 -8.10
C ALA A 93 0.71 2.98 -9.24
N LEU A 94 0.41 2.05 -10.15
CA LEU A 94 1.27 1.78 -11.32
C LEU A 94 1.37 2.98 -12.26
N GLN A 95 0.27 3.70 -12.47
CA GLN A 95 0.25 4.90 -13.32
C GLN A 95 1.13 6.04 -12.77
N ILE A 96 1.35 6.10 -11.46
CA ILE A 96 2.18 7.12 -10.80
C ILE A 96 3.61 6.63 -10.50
N GLY A 97 4.04 5.54 -11.13
CA GLY A 97 5.43 5.08 -11.14
C GLY A 97 5.77 3.95 -10.16
N PHE A 98 4.78 3.39 -9.44
CA PHE A 98 5.00 2.14 -8.70
C PHE A 98 5.06 0.95 -9.66
N GLN A 99 5.58 -0.16 -9.15
CA GLN A 99 5.76 -1.40 -9.88
C GLN A 99 5.09 -2.55 -9.12
N GLU A 100 4.64 -3.56 -9.86
CA GLU A 100 4.08 -4.79 -9.28
C GLU A 100 5.14 -5.52 -8.47
N LEU A 101 4.78 -6.03 -7.29
CA LEU A 101 5.68 -6.88 -6.53
C LEU A 101 5.78 -8.26 -7.21
N PRO A 102 6.98 -8.81 -7.49
CA PRO A 102 7.11 -10.14 -8.07
C PRO A 102 6.41 -11.20 -7.21
N GLU A 103 5.71 -12.16 -7.83
CA GLU A 103 4.87 -13.16 -7.14
C GLU A 103 5.61 -13.98 -6.06
N GLY A 104 6.95 -14.06 -6.12
CA GLY A 104 7.78 -14.72 -5.09
C GLY A 104 8.04 -13.87 -3.85
N ASP A 105 7.98 -12.55 -3.96
CA ASP A 105 8.28 -11.64 -2.85
C ASP A 105 7.04 -11.37 -1.99
N ALA A 106 5.84 -11.40 -2.57
CA ALA A 106 4.60 -11.13 -1.85
C ALA A 106 4.28 -12.22 -0.80
N VAL A 107 4.64 -13.48 -1.09
CA VAL A 107 4.35 -14.65 -0.24
C VAL A 107 5.17 -14.65 1.05
N VAL A 108 6.43 -14.19 0.98
CA VAL A 108 7.32 -14.15 2.16
C VAL A 108 6.74 -13.25 3.26
N TYR A 109 6.10 -12.13 2.89
CA TYR A 109 5.58 -11.17 3.86
C TYR A 109 4.13 -11.44 4.31
N GLY A 110 3.32 -12.11 3.49
CA GLY A 110 2.00 -12.61 3.90
C GLY A 110 2.08 -13.70 4.98
N SER A 111 3.15 -14.50 4.97
CA SER A 111 3.36 -15.60 5.93
C SER A 111 3.92 -15.18 7.31
N MET A 112 4.45 -13.97 7.46
CA MET A 112 4.97 -13.48 8.75
C MET A 112 3.91 -12.95 9.71
N LEU A 113 2.65 -12.81 9.28
CA LEU A 113 1.54 -12.35 10.11
C LEU A 113 0.67 -13.48 10.69
N GLN A 114 1.11 -14.74 10.55
CA GLN A 114 0.47 -15.90 11.18
C GLN A 114 1.44 -16.64 12.11
N ARG A 115 1.83 -16.02 13.22
CA ARG A 115 2.27 -16.73 14.43
C ARG A 115 1.79 -16.04 15.69
#